data_AF-A0A645ALU9-F1
#
_entry.id   AF-A0A645ALU9-F1
#
_cell.length_a   1.000
_cell.length_b   1.000
_cell.length_c   1.000
_cell.angle_alpha   90.00
_cell.angle_beta   90.00
_cell.angle_gamma   90.00
#
_symmetry.space_group_name_H-M   'P 1'
#
loop_
_entity.id
_entity.type
_entity.pdbx_description
1 polymer ?
#
loop_
_entity_poly.entity_id
_entity_poly.type
_entity_poly.pdbx_seq_one_letter_code
_entity_poly.pdbx_strand_id
1 'polypeptide(L)'
;MKKHISFRVGGPADILVKPTTEQQLSDIIKLIKKENVPYLIIGNGSNLLIKDGGIRGVVIEISNNFNHFEIEGNKVKIQAGALLSVVGKAVLREELKGFELQQVYLEHLVVL
;
A
#
# COMPACT_ATOMS: atom_id res chain seq x y z
N MET A 1 4.78 -0.59 15.77
CA MET A 1 5.04 -0.45 14.34
C MET A 1 6.29 -1.16 13.86
N LYS A 2 7.23 -1.55 14.74
CA LYS A 2 8.44 -2.34 14.41
C LYS A 2 8.22 -3.55 13.48
N LYS A 3 7.08 -4.25 13.58
CA LYS A 3 6.76 -5.41 12.73
C LYS A 3 6.17 -5.07 11.35
N HIS A 4 5.87 -3.79 11.10
CA HIS A 4 5.09 -3.32 9.95
C HIS A 4 5.87 -2.33 9.06
N ILE A 5 7.09 -1.98 9.44
CA ILE A 5 7.96 -1.09 8.67
C ILE A 5 9.34 -1.70 8.50
N SER A 6 9.98 -1.41 7.37
CA SER A 6 11.28 -1.96 6.98
C SER A 6 12.41 -1.64 7.97
N PHE A 7 12.44 -0.42 8.53
CA PHE A 7 13.43 0.00 9.51
C PHE A 7 13.28 -0.66 10.90
N ARG A 8 12.17 -1.38 11.14
CA ARG A 8 11.90 -2.08 12.41
C ARG A 8 11.99 -1.23 13.68
N VAL A 9 11.74 0.07 13.55
CA VAL A 9 11.65 1.04 14.67
C VAL A 9 10.20 1.47 14.93
N GLY A 10 9.99 2.22 16.01
CA GLY A 10 8.73 2.88 16.30
C GLY A 10 7.74 2.14 17.19
N GLY A 11 7.00 2.92 17.98
CA GLY A 11 6.04 2.50 19.00
C GLY A 11 4.77 1.85 18.45
N PRO A 12 3.80 1.51 19.30
CA PRO A 12 2.52 0.91 18.89
C PRO A 12 1.66 1.89 18.08
N ALA A 13 0.71 1.37 17.31
CA ALA A 13 -0.43 2.16 16.86
C ALA A 13 -1.58 1.93 17.86
N ASP A 14 -2.45 2.92 18.09
CA ASP A 14 -3.63 2.71 18.93
C ASP A 14 -4.52 1.61 18.33
N ILE A 15 -4.73 1.68 17.01
CA ILE A 15 -5.49 0.69 16.24
C ILE A 15 -4.73 0.42 14.94
N LEU A 16 -4.54 -0.85 14.60
CA LEU A 16 -4.06 -1.30 13.30
C LEU A 16 -5.12 -2.19 12.66
N VAL A 17 -5.54 -1.85 11.44
CA VAL A 17 -6.50 -2.65 10.66
C VAL A 17 -5.87 -3.08 9.34
N LYS A 18 -6.25 -4.28 8.89
CA LYS A 18 -5.79 -4.89 7.64
C LYS A 18 -7.01 -5.31 6.81
N PRO A 19 -7.67 -4.38 6.11
CA PRO A 19 -8.84 -4.72 5.30
C PRO A 19 -8.46 -5.76 4.25
N THR A 20 -9.37 -6.70 3.97
CA THR A 20 -9.17 -7.76 2.97
C THR A 20 -9.93 -7.49 1.67
N THR A 21 -10.80 -6.47 1.64
CA THR A 21 -11.58 -6.08 0.45
C THR A 21 -11.66 -4.56 0.32
N GLU A 22 -11.88 -4.08 -0.91
CA GLU A 22 -12.12 -2.67 -1.20
C GLU A 22 -13.33 -2.12 -0.45
N GLN A 23 -14.39 -2.94 -0.30
CA GLN A 23 -15.57 -2.57 0.46
C GLN A 23 -15.25 -2.35 1.95
N GLN A 24 -14.48 -3.25 2.57
CA GLN A 24 -14.03 -3.07 3.96
C GLN A 24 -13.17 -1.82 4.12
N LEU A 25 -12.25 -1.56 3.19
CA LEU A 25 -11.43 -0.35 3.20
C LEU A 25 -12.29 0.92 3.11
N SER A 26 -13.27 0.91 2.20
CA SER A 26 -14.24 2.01 2.02
C SER A 26 -15.03 2.27 3.31
N ASP A 27 -15.56 1.22 3.93
CA ASP A 27 -16.38 1.34 5.14
C ASP A 27 -15.56 1.79 6.35
N ILE A 28 -14.33 1.30 6.50
CA ILE A 28 -13.38 1.78 7.51
C ILE A 28 -13.09 3.27 7.33
N ILE A 29 -12.77 3.71 6.10
CA ILE A 29 -12.47 5.12 5.83
C ILE A 29 -13.69 6.00 6.11
N LYS A 30 -14.89 5.57 5.71
CA LYS A 30 -16.15 6.29 5.99
C LYS A 30 -16.38 6.44 7.50
N LEU A 31 -16.18 5.36 8.26
CA LEU A 31 -16.33 5.37 9.71
C LEU A 31 -15.32 6.32 10.38
N ILE A 32 -14.04 6.21 10.03
CA ILE A 32 -12.96 7.07 10.56
C ILE A 32 -13.25 8.55 10.29
N LYS A 33 -13.68 8.88 9.06
CA LYS A 33 -14.05 10.24 8.69
C LYS A 33 -15.28 10.74 9.45
N LYS A 34 -16.30 9.91 9.61
CA LYS A 34 -17.50 10.25 10.39
C LYS A 34 -17.16 10.59 11.84
N GLU A 35 -16.27 9.81 12.46
CA GLU A 35 -15.89 9.97 13.86
C GLU A 35 -14.72 10.95 14.07
N ASN A 36 -14.22 11.60 13.01
CA ASN A 36 -13.08 12.53 13.03
C ASN A 36 -11.82 11.95 13.69
N VAL A 37 -11.57 10.64 13.50
CA VAL A 37 -10.39 9.97 14.06
C VAL A 37 -9.20 10.16 13.13
N PRO A 38 -8.01 10.57 13.62
CA PRO A 38 -6.82 10.64 12.79
C PRO A 38 -6.43 9.25 12.25
N TYR A 39 -5.97 9.17 11.01
CA TYR A 39 -5.57 7.91 10.41
C TYR A 39 -4.37 8.03 9.47
N LEU A 40 -3.67 6.91 9.29
CA LEU A 40 -2.56 6.77 8.35
C LEU A 40 -2.75 5.49 7.53
N ILE A 41 -2.69 5.59 6.21
CA ILE A 41 -2.65 4.42 5.31
C ILE A 41 -1.19 4.08 5.03
N ILE A 42 -0.82 2.81 5.18
CA ILE A 42 0.53 2.31 4.91
C ILE A 42 0.48 1.12 3.95
N GLY A 43 1.45 1.07 3.03
CA GLY A 43 1.76 -0.15 2.27
C GLY A 43 2.75 -1.03 3.05
N ASN A 44 3.86 -1.39 2.40
CA ASN A 44 4.91 -2.23 2.99
C ASN A 44 5.82 -1.53 4.02
N GLY A 45 5.57 -0.24 4.32
CA GLY A 45 6.36 0.53 5.29
C GLY A 45 7.85 0.66 4.94
N SER A 46 8.19 0.70 3.65
CA SER A 46 9.58 0.82 3.17
C SER A 46 10.18 2.21 3.35
N ASN A 47 9.35 3.24 3.52
CA ASN A 47 9.78 4.63 3.63
C ASN A 47 9.14 5.35 4.83
N LEU A 48 9.08 4.69 5.99
CA LEU A 48 8.47 5.25 7.20
C LEU A 48 9.45 5.18 8.38
N LEU A 49 9.63 6.30 9.06
CA LEU A 49 10.35 6.38 10.33
C LEU A 49 9.38 6.81 11.43
N ILE A 50 9.03 5.89 12.31
CA ILE A 50 8.01 6.09 13.33
C ILE A 50 8.70 6.25 14.69
N LYS A 51 8.32 7.29 15.45
CA LYS A 51 8.85 7.55 16.79
C LYS A 51 8.46 6.44 17.76
N ASP A 52 9.22 6.26 18.84
CA ASP A 52 8.91 5.26 19.87
C ASP A 52 7.58 5.51 20.60
N GLY A 53 7.06 6.75 20.57
CA GLY A 53 5.73 7.09 21.05
C GLY A 53 4.58 6.53 20.19
N GLY A 54 4.87 5.99 19.00
CA GLY A 54 3.88 5.31 18.17
C GLY A 54 3.03 6.25 17.31
N ILE A 55 1.84 5.76 16.92
CA ILE A 55 0.86 6.49 16.09
C ILE A 55 -0.48 6.54 16.82
N ARG A 56 -1.03 7.75 16.95
CA ARG A 56 -2.37 7.98 17.49
C ARG A 56 -3.43 7.79 16.41
N GLY A 57 -4.55 7.18 16.77
CA GLY A 57 -5.66 6.88 15.85
C GLY A 57 -5.48 5.57 15.09
N VAL A 58 -5.93 5.52 13.83
CA VAL A 58 -6.01 4.26 13.06
C VAL A 58 -4.91 4.17 12.02
N VAL A 59 -4.14 3.09 12.04
CA VAL A 59 -3.26 2.70 10.94
C VAL A 59 -3.97 1.66 10.08
N ILE A 60 -4.06 1.92 8.78
CA ILE A 60 -4.66 1.03 7.78
C ILE A 60 -3.54 0.45 6.93
N GLU A 61 -3.28 -0.85 7.01
CA GLU A 61 -2.24 -1.52 6.23
C GLU A 61 -2.86 -2.25 5.04
N ILE A 62 -2.56 -1.77 3.82
CA ILE A 62 -3.10 -2.28 2.56
C ILE A 62 -2.09 -3.14 1.79
N SER A 63 -1.06 -3.69 2.44
CA SER A 63 0.03 -4.45 1.83
C SER A 63 -0.44 -5.77 1.18
N ASN A 64 -0.36 -6.89 1.92
CA ASN A 64 -0.58 -8.23 1.38
C ASN A 64 -2.00 -8.48 0.86
N ASN A 65 -2.99 -7.72 1.34
CA ASN A 65 -4.39 -7.90 0.98
C ASN A 65 -4.79 -7.17 -0.32
N PHE A 66 -3.95 -6.25 -0.80
CA PHE A 66 -4.18 -5.52 -2.05
C PHE A 66 -2.93 -5.62 -2.93
N ASN A 67 -2.42 -6.84 -3.12
CA ASN A 67 -1.17 -7.08 -3.85
C ASN A 67 -1.37 -7.66 -5.25
N HIS A 68 -2.62 -7.72 -5.73
CA HIS A 68 -2.95 -8.24 -7.05
C HIS A 68 -2.48 -7.28 -8.15
N PHE A 69 -2.10 -7.84 -9.29
CA PHE A 69 -1.81 -7.09 -10.50
C PHE A 69 -2.12 -7.94 -11.74
N GLU A 70 -2.44 -7.26 -12.84
CA GLU A 70 -2.79 -7.86 -14.12
C GLU A 70 -2.00 -7.18 -15.22
N ILE A 71 -1.51 -7.97 -16.18
CA ILE A 71 -0.83 -7.47 -17.38
C ILE A 71 -1.71 -7.83 -18.58
N GLU A 72 -2.14 -6.81 -19.32
CA GLU A 72 -2.98 -6.95 -20.52
C GLU A 72 -2.30 -6.22 -21.69
N GLY A 73 -1.61 -6.99 -22.53
CA GLY A 73 -0.81 -6.43 -23.62
C GLY A 73 0.28 -5.52 -23.06
N ASN A 74 0.17 -4.21 -23.32
CA ASN A 74 1.12 -3.20 -22.85
C ASN A 74 0.63 -2.42 -21.62
N LYS A 75 -0.47 -2.84 -20.99
CA LYS A 75 -1.03 -2.19 -19.79
C LYS A 75 -0.81 -3.07 -18.57
N VAL A 76 -0.51 -2.43 -17.44
CA VAL A 76 -0.37 -3.11 -16.15
C VAL A 76 -1.28 -2.42 -15.15
N LYS A 77 -2.25 -3.17 -14.61
CA LYS A 77 -3.11 -2.73 -13.52
C LYS A 77 -2.57 -3.29 -12.22
N ILE A 78 -2.34 -2.43 -11.23
CA ILE A 78 -1.63 -2.79 -10.00
C ILE A 78 -2.44 -2.29 -8.80
N GLN A 79 -2.75 -3.17 -7.86
CA GLN A 79 -3.30 -2.76 -6.58
C GLN A 79 -2.24 -2.12 -5.68
N ALA A 80 -2.65 -1.17 -4.85
CA ALA A 80 -1.75 -0.29 -4.08
C ALA A 80 -0.82 -1.00 -3.07
N GLY A 81 -1.10 -2.25 -2.71
CA GLY A 81 -0.28 -3.09 -1.83
C GLY A 81 0.79 -3.92 -2.54
N ALA A 82 0.76 -4.00 -3.87
CA ALA A 82 1.68 -4.84 -4.64
C ALA A 82 3.13 -4.38 -4.47
N LEU A 83 4.03 -5.35 -4.32
CA LEU A 83 5.46 -5.07 -4.29
C LEU A 83 5.93 -4.70 -5.70
N LEU A 84 6.39 -3.46 -5.88
CA LEU A 84 6.94 -2.99 -7.16
C LEU A 84 8.07 -3.89 -7.67
N SER A 85 8.88 -4.47 -6.79
CA SER A 85 9.92 -5.41 -7.16
C SER A 85 9.38 -6.74 -7.73
N VAL A 86 8.19 -7.18 -7.30
CA VAL A 86 7.52 -8.36 -7.84
C VAL A 86 6.89 -8.02 -9.18
N VAL A 87 6.18 -6.90 -9.27
CA VAL A 87 5.57 -6.43 -10.52
C VAL A 87 6.65 -6.22 -11.59
N GLY A 88 7.76 -5.56 -11.26
CA GLY A 88 8.82 -5.31 -12.24
C GLY A 88 9.46 -6.57 -12.80
N LYS A 89 9.57 -7.64 -12.00
CA LYS A 89 10.01 -8.95 -12.49
C LYS A 89 9.01 -9.59 -13.45
N ALA A 90 7.70 -9.40 -13.21
CA ALA A 90 6.66 -9.91 -14.09
C ALA A 90 6.64 -9.13 -15.41
N VAL A 91 6.67 -7.81 -15.35
CA VAL A 91 6.71 -6.92 -16.52
C VAL A 91 7.94 -7.18 -17.40
N LEU A 92 9.10 -7.45 -16.78
CA LEU A 92 10.31 -7.82 -17.52
C LEU A 92 10.15 -9.11 -18.33
N ARG A 93 9.40 -10.10 -17.83
CA ARG A 93 9.16 -11.37 -18.56
C ARG A 93 8.26 -11.19 -19.77
N GLU A 94 7.39 -10.19 -19.74
CA GLU A 94 6.53 -9.81 -20.87
C GLU A 94 7.25 -8.85 -21.84
N GLU A 95 8.57 -8.63 -21.65
CA GLU A 95 9.41 -7.74 -22.46
C GLU A 95 8.92 -6.28 -22.57
N LEU A 96 8.08 -5.88 -21.62
CA LEU A 96 7.55 -4.53 -21.52
C LEU A 96 8.62 -3.57 -20.95
N LYS A 97 8.82 -2.46 -21.64
CA LYS A 97 9.79 -1.42 -21.26
C LYS A 97 9.13 -0.32 -20.43
N GLY A 98 9.92 0.45 -19.70
CA GLY A 98 9.47 1.63 -18.95
C GLY A 98 9.21 1.38 -17.46
N PHE A 99 9.17 0.12 -17.02
CA PHE A 99 9.11 -0.23 -15.60
C PHE A 99 10.50 -0.29 -14.95
N GLU A 100 11.59 -0.16 -15.73
CA GLU A 100 12.97 -0.26 -15.22
C GLU A 100 13.31 0.82 -14.19
N LEU A 101 12.71 2.00 -14.32
CA LEU A 101 12.91 3.12 -13.41
C LEU A 101 11.90 3.15 -12.25
N GLN A 102 10.95 2.20 -12.20
CA GLN A 102 9.75 2.25 -11.33
C GLN A 102 8.98 3.58 -11.44
N GLN A 103 9.27 4.35 -12.49
CA GLN A 103 8.74 5.67 -12.78
C GLN A 103 7.66 5.46 -13.82
N VAL A 104 6.50 5.01 -13.36
CA VAL A 104 5.32 4.94 -14.21
C VAL A 104 4.88 6.39 -14.48
N TYR A 105 5.01 6.86 -15.72
CA TYR A 105 4.33 8.08 -16.14
C TYR A 105 2.83 7.86 -15.90
N LEU A 106 2.28 8.66 -14.99
CA LEU A 106 0.93 8.62 -14.42
C LEU A 106 -0.18 8.94 -15.44
N GLU A 107 -0.06 8.52 -16.69
CA GLU A 107 -1.15 8.73 -17.66
C GLU A 107 -2.13 7.55 -17.70
N HIS A 108 -1.70 6.33 -17.35
CA HIS A 108 -2.55 5.14 -17.48
C HIS A 108 -2.44 4.12 -16.34
N LEU A 109 -1.84 4.48 -15.21
CA LEU A 109 -1.89 3.64 -14.00
C LEU A 109 -3.19 3.91 -13.26
N VAL A 110 -4.22 3.09 -13.49
CA VAL A 110 -5.39 3.06 -12.61
C VAL A 110 -4.99 2.26 -11.36
N VAL A 111 -4.47 2.97 -10.36
CA VAL A 111 -4.43 2.45 -8.99
C VAL A 111 -5.87 2.49 -8.48
N LEU A 112 -6.50 1.32 -8.38
CA LEU A 112 -7.75 1.15 -7.63
C LEU A 112 -7.44 0.98 -6.14
#